data_AF-A0A0K2VE37-F1
#
_entry.id   AF-A0A0K2VE37-F1
#
_cell.length_a   1.000
_cell.length_b   1.000
_cell.length_c   1.000
_cell.angle_alpha   90.00
_cell.angle_beta   90.00
_cell.angle_gamma   90.00
#
_symmetry.space_group_name_H-M   'P 1'
#
loop_
_entity.id
_entity.type
_entity.pdbx_description
1 polymer ?
#
loop_
_entity_poly.entity_id
_entity_poly.type
_entity_poly.pdbx_seq_one_letter_code
_entity_poly.pdbx_strand_id
1 'polypeptide(L)'
;MTWSQLANKSTGFVTTSRVSHATPSSLVAHSALRKWECDKAMPDGASEIGAKDITFQMAKRSPGKKARVILGGGRTTWRPKQKDVNYDGFNCWRTDGLNLIESWMNKSNVLGMENMKGRYVTTKDELLELDYENTDYVLGLFSESHMEYVSAEKDSNSQPSISEMTESALKILQKNPEGFFLMVEG
;
A
#
# COMPACT_ATOMS: atom_id res chain seq x y z
N MET A 1 5.61 -3.16 -12.60
CA MET A 1 4.13 -3.03 -12.59
C MET A 1 3.57 -2.34 -13.84
N THR A 2 4.10 -1.19 -14.28
CA THR A 2 3.57 -0.45 -15.45
C THR A 2 3.37 -1.32 -16.70
N TRP A 3 4.39 -2.06 -17.13
CA TRP A 3 4.31 -2.94 -18.30
C TRP A 3 3.26 -4.04 -18.17
N SER A 4 3.13 -4.64 -16.99
CA SER A 4 2.10 -5.65 -16.71
C SER A 4 0.70 -5.06 -16.82
N GLN A 5 0.46 -3.85 -16.29
CA GLN A 5 -0.83 -3.17 -16.43
C GLN A 5 -1.15 -2.78 -17.88
N LEU A 6 -0.14 -2.39 -18.67
CA LEU A 6 -0.31 -2.14 -20.11
C LEU A 6 -0.65 -3.41 -20.88
N ALA A 7 -0.21 -4.57 -20.39
CA ALA A 7 -0.57 -5.90 -20.89
C ALA A 7 -1.83 -6.48 -20.23
N ASN A 8 -2.69 -5.65 -19.62
CA ASN A 8 -3.93 -6.03 -18.93
C ASN A 8 -3.79 -7.05 -17.78
N LYS A 9 -2.56 -7.28 -17.28
CA LYS A 9 -2.31 -8.15 -16.14
C LYS A 9 -2.63 -7.45 -14.83
N SER A 10 -3.06 -8.22 -13.84
CA SER A 10 -3.20 -7.73 -12.47
C SER A 10 -1.82 -7.44 -11.87
N THR A 11 -1.75 -6.50 -10.94
CA THR A 11 -0.48 -6.15 -10.30
C THR A 11 -0.64 -5.93 -8.82
N GLY A 12 0.35 -6.34 -8.05
CA GLY A 12 0.42 -6.03 -6.64
C GLY A 12 1.82 -6.21 -6.06
N PHE A 13 1.96 -5.89 -4.78
CA PHE A 13 3.18 -6.14 -4.03
C PHE A 13 2.89 -6.40 -2.55
N VAL A 14 3.80 -7.16 -1.96
CA VAL A 14 3.84 -7.56 -0.54
C VAL A 14 5.20 -7.18 0.00
N THR A 15 5.24 -6.59 1.20
CA THR A 15 6.50 -6.27 1.87
C THR A 15 6.33 -6.34 3.38
N THR A 16 7.37 -6.73 4.10
CA THR A 16 7.48 -6.58 5.57
C THR A 16 7.83 -5.14 5.98
N SER A 17 8.25 -4.30 5.02
CA SER A 17 8.59 -2.91 5.26
C SER A 17 7.37 -1.99 5.18
N ARG A 18 7.59 -0.66 5.21
CA ARG A 18 6.53 0.27 4.82
C ARG A 18 6.26 0.09 3.34
N VAL A 19 5.01 0.10 2.92
CA VAL A 19 4.69 0.04 1.47
C VAL A 19 5.31 1.20 0.68
N SER A 20 5.61 2.32 1.35
CA SER A 20 6.32 3.50 0.82
C SER A 20 7.85 3.41 0.91
N HIS A 21 8.42 2.30 1.36
CA HIS A 21 9.86 2.09 1.40
C HIS A 21 10.45 1.99 -0.02
N ALA A 22 11.77 2.07 -0.16
CA ALA A 22 12.41 2.24 -1.47
C ALA A 22 12.10 1.09 -2.46
N THR A 23 12.16 -0.16 -2.01
CA THR A 23 11.90 -1.34 -2.84
C THR A 23 10.49 -1.35 -3.43
N PRO A 24 9.39 -1.30 -2.64
CA PRO A 24 8.03 -1.24 -3.21
C PRO A 24 7.78 0.05 -3.98
N SER A 25 8.36 1.17 -3.55
CA SER A 25 8.20 2.47 -4.23
C SER A 25 8.74 2.48 -5.65
N SER A 26 9.82 1.73 -5.92
CA SER A 26 10.39 1.59 -7.26
C SER A 26 9.38 1.08 -8.30
N LEU A 27 8.31 0.41 -7.85
CA LEU A 27 7.26 -0.12 -8.72
C LEU A 27 6.21 0.93 -9.11
N VAL A 28 6.04 1.99 -8.31
CA VAL A 28 4.84 2.85 -8.34
C VAL A 28 5.11 4.36 -8.31
N ALA A 29 6.31 4.79 -7.94
CA ALA A 29 6.64 6.20 -7.72
C ALA A 29 7.93 6.62 -8.45
N HIS A 30 7.98 7.91 -8.79
CA HIS A 30 9.20 8.58 -9.25
C HIS A 30 9.50 9.71 -8.28
N SER A 31 10.58 9.58 -7.51
CA SER A 31 10.95 10.57 -6.49
C SER A 31 12.45 10.86 -6.58
N ALA A 32 12.82 12.12 -6.40
CA ALA A 32 14.23 12.53 -6.32
C ALA A 32 14.90 12.02 -5.03
N LEU A 33 14.12 11.74 -3.99
CA LEU A 33 14.62 11.24 -2.71
C LEU A 33 13.71 10.14 -2.16
N ARG A 34 14.29 8.98 -1.83
CA ARG A 34 13.57 7.85 -1.23
C ARG A 34 12.91 8.16 0.12
N LYS A 35 13.33 9.24 0.79
CA LYS A 35 12.78 9.66 2.10
C LYS A 35 11.46 10.43 1.97
N TRP A 36 11.06 10.85 0.77
CA TRP A 36 9.79 11.55 0.54
C TRP A 36 8.61 10.56 0.56
N GLU A 37 8.52 9.77 1.63
CA GLU A 37 7.47 8.76 1.82
C GLU A 37 6.10 9.42 2.01
N CYS A 38 6.04 10.57 2.68
CA CYS A 38 4.86 11.41 2.87
C CYS A 38 5.20 12.90 2.61
N ASP A 39 4.18 13.76 2.52
CA ASP A 39 4.33 15.20 2.25
C ASP A 39 5.17 15.91 3.33
N LYS A 40 5.03 15.52 4.61
CA LYS A 40 5.84 16.09 5.69
C LYS A 40 7.36 15.89 5.50
N ALA A 41 7.77 14.82 4.84
CA ALA A 41 9.19 14.53 4.63
C ALA A 41 9.77 15.25 3.39
N MET A 42 8.95 15.99 2.66
CA MET A 42 9.39 16.79 1.52
C MET A 42 9.87 18.16 1.97
N PRO A 43 10.84 18.78 1.27
CA PRO A 43 11.25 20.15 1.54
C PRO A 43 10.13 21.13 1.15
N ASP A 44 10.14 22.30 1.79
CA ASP A 44 9.26 23.41 1.44
C ASP A 44 9.39 23.77 -0.06
N GLY A 45 8.28 24.17 -0.68
CA GLY A 45 8.22 24.50 -2.11
C GLY A 45 8.22 23.29 -3.06
N ALA A 46 8.48 22.06 -2.59
CA ALA A 46 8.47 20.89 -3.48
C ALA A 46 7.10 20.66 -4.15
N SER A 47 6.01 20.92 -3.43
CA SER A 47 4.67 20.84 -3.99
C SER A 47 4.39 21.90 -5.07
N GLU A 48 5.03 23.07 -4.98
CA GLU A 48 4.84 24.18 -5.93
C GLU A 48 5.41 23.86 -7.31
N ILE A 49 6.50 23.08 -7.35
CA ILE A 49 7.08 22.55 -8.60
C ILE A 49 6.41 21.24 -9.06
N GLY A 50 5.28 20.87 -8.45
CA GLY A 50 4.50 19.69 -8.83
C GLY A 50 5.02 18.35 -8.32
N ALA A 51 6.07 18.33 -7.48
CA ALA A 51 6.54 17.11 -6.85
C ALA A 51 5.46 16.57 -5.89
N LYS A 52 5.38 15.24 -5.78
CA LYS A 52 4.44 14.55 -4.90
C LYS A 52 5.16 13.45 -4.14
N ASP A 53 4.79 13.26 -2.87
CA ASP A 53 5.31 12.20 -2.04
C ASP A 53 4.98 10.81 -2.60
N ILE A 54 5.78 9.82 -2.23
CA ILE A 54 5.67 8.44 -2.70
C ILE A 54 4.27 7.88 -2.43
N THR A 55 3.73 8.07 -1.22
CA THR A 55 2.42 7.52 -0.87
C THR A 55 1.30 8.19 -1.66
N PHE A 56 1.39 9.50 -1.94
CA PHE A 56 0.48 10.16 -2.86
C PHE A 56 0.56 9.56 -4.27
N GLN A 57 1.75 9.37 -4.82
CA GLN A 57 1.92 8.77 -6.15
C GLN A 57 1.33 7.36 -6.20
N MET A 58 1.59 6.55 -5.18
CA MET A 58 1.04 5.21 -5.05
C MET A 58 -0.48 5.21 -4.95
N ALA A 59 -1.06 6.13 -4.18
CA ALA A 59 -2.50 6.19 -3.97
C ALA A 59 -3.27 6.75 -5.18
N LYS A 60 -2.71 7.77 -5.85
CA LYS A 60 -3.42 8.62 -6.82
C LYS A 60 -2.91 8.54 -8.26
N ARG A 61 -1.74 7.95 -8.53
CA ARG A 61 -1.16 7.85 -9.88
C ARG A 61 -0.95 6.41 -10.30
N SER A 62 -0.91 6.17 -11.62
CA SER A 62 -0.54 4.86 -12.15
C SER A 62 0.98 4.68 -12.10
N PRO A 63 1.48 3.47 -11.82
CA PRO A 63 0.71 2.22 -11.72
C PRO A 63 0.06 1.95 -10.34
N GLY A 64 0.46 2.65 -9.27
CA GLY A 64 0.01 2.35 -7.89
C GLY A 64 -1.51 2.38 -7.70
N LYS A 65 -2.20 3.38 -8.26
CA LYS A 65 -3.66 3.51 -8.16
C LYS A 65 -4.43 2.37 -8.82
N LYS A 66 -3.79 1.59 -9.70
CA LYS A 66 -4.38 0.43 -10.40
C LYS A 66 -3.92 -0.91 -9.81
N ALA A 67 -3.10 -0.90 -8.75
CA ALA A 67 -2.73 -2.12 -8.05
C ALA A 67 -3.97 -2.81 -7.48
N ARG A 68 -4.02 -4.14 -7.59
CA ARG A 68 -5.04 -4.98 -6.94
C ARG A 68 -4.64 -5.35 -5.52
N VAL A 69 -3.35 -5.42 -5.23
CA VAL A 69 -2.86 -5.83 -3.91
C VAL A 69 -1.73 -4.91 -3.48
N ILE A 70 -1.85 -4.32 -2.29
CA ILE A 70 -0.80 -3.59 -1.60
C ILE A 70 -0.83 -4.08 -0.15
N LEU A 71 0.16 -4.87 0.27
CA LEU A 71 0.25 -5.43 1.62
C LEU A 71 1.59 -5.09 2.27
N GLY A 72 1.56 -4.59 3.50
CA GLY A 72 2.75 -4.33 4.32
C GLY A 72 2.47 -3.40 5.48
N GLY A 73 3.49 -2.64 5.92
CA GLY A 73 3.35 -1.59 6.94
C GLY A 73 3.18 -0.18 6.37
N GLY A 74 3.31 0.83 7.23
CA GLY A 74 3.48 2.24 6.85
C GLY A 74 2.20 3.06 6.86
N ARG A 75 1.20 2.68 7.67
CA ARG A 75 -0.11 3.33 7.76
C ARG A 75 -0.03 4.84 7.99
N THR A 76 0.98 5.29 8.73
CA THR A 76 1.23 6.71 9.04
C THR A 76 1.37 7.59 7.81
N THR A 77 1.98 7.09 6.72
CA THR A 77 2.19 7.88 5.49
C THR A 77 0.91 8.13 4.70
N TRP A 78 -0.16 7.36 4.98
CA TRP A 78 -1.40 7.39 4.22
C TRP A 78 -2.46 8.32 4.83
N ARG A 79 -2.28 8.81 6.05
CA ARG A 79 -3.33 9.58 6.76
C ARG A 79 -2.75 10.71 7.62
N PRO A 80 -3.59 11.68 8.04
CA PRO A 80 -3.16 12.72 8.96
C PRO A 80 -2.74 12.13 10.31
N LYS A 81 -1.93 12.89 11.05
CA LYS A 81 -1.45 12.49 12.37
C LYS A 81 -2.63 12.12 13.30
N GLN A 82 -2.60 10.90 13.82
CA GLN A 82 -3.54 10.41 14.82
C GLN A 82 -3.03 10.73 16.24
N LYS A 83 -3.95 11.01 17.16
CA LYS A 83 -3.68 11.06 18.59
C LYS A 83 -3.45 9.63 19.11
N ASP A 84 -2.64 9.51 20.16
CA ASP A 84 -2.43 8.25 20.91
C ASP A 84 -1.89 7.06 20.11
N VAL A 85 -1.28 7.34 18.95
CA VAL A 85 -0.55 6.35 18.14
C VAL A 85 0.94 6.41 18.46
N ASN A 86 1.55 5.24 18.68
CA ASN A 86 3.02 5.12 18.72
C ASN A 86 3.57 5.06 17.29
N TYR A 87 4.37 6.05 16.92
CA TYR A 87 4.99 6.13 15.59
C TYR A 87 6.34 5.42 15.52
N ASP A 88 6.83 4.84 16.63
CA ASP A 88 8.12 4.13 16.70
C ASP A 88 9.29 4.96 16.14
N GLY A 89 9.32 6.25 16.50
CA GLY A 89 10.32 7.21 16.01
C GLY A 89 10.19 7.60 14.52
N PHE A 90 9.24 7.03 13.77
CA PHE A 90 9.04 7.35 12.35
C PHE A 90 8.30 8.69 12.18
N ASN A 91 9.04 9.71 11.76
CA ASN A 91 8.56 11.08 11.66
C ASN A 91 7.98 11.42 10.28
N CYS A 92 7.02 10.63 9.79
CA CYS A 92 6.32 10.88 8.53
C CYS A 92 4.81 10.65 8.69
N TRP A 93 4.01 11.66 8.40
CA TRP A 93 2.55 11.59 8.36
C TRP A 93 2.02 12.69 7.45
N ARG A 94 0.71 12.62 7.11
CA ARG A 94 0.14 13.64 6.25
C ARG A 94 -0.12 14.96 6.96
N THR A 95 0.35 16.05 6.38
CA THR A 95 0.11 17.43 6.84
C THR A 95 -0.80 18.22 5.89
N ASP A 96 -1.05 17.68 4.70
CA ASP A 96 -1.96 18.24 3.69
C ASP A 96 -3.45 17.91 3.89
N GLY A 97 -3.80 17.24 5.01
CA GLY A 97 -5.17 16.91 5.36
C GLY A 97 -5.79 15.75 4.57
N LEU A 98 -5.06 15.11 3.65
CA LEU A 98 -5.59 14.01 2.86
C LEU A 98 -5.67 12.71 3.67
N ASN A 99 -6.73 11.94 3.47
CA ASN A 99 -6.76 10.51 3.76
C ASN A 99 -6.58 9.71 2.47
N LEU A 100 -5.38 9.16 2.27
CA LEU A 100 -5.05 8.40 1.08
C LEU A 100 -5.60 6.98 1.09
N ILE A 101 -5.97 6.44 2.26
CA ILE A 101 -6.65 5.14 2.37
C ILE A 101 -8.01 5.26 1.69
N GLU A 102 -8.83 6.23 2.12
CA GLU A 102 -10.15 6.50 1.50
C GLU A 102 -10.02 6.80 0.01
N SER A 103 -9.01 7.59 -0.34
CA SER A 103 -8.72 7.94 -1.73
C SER A 103 -8.38 6.73 -2.60
N TRP A 104 -7.61 5.78 -2.10
CA TRP A 104 -7.22 4.60 -2.85
C TRP A 104 -8.35 3.58 -2.92
N MET A 105 -9.14 3.48 -1.84
CA MET A 105 -10.35 2.64 -1.77
C MET A 105 -11.44 3.15 -2.71
N ASN A 106 -11.49 4.44 -3.01
CA ASN A 106 -12.41 4.98 -4.00
C ASN A 106 -11.90 4.75 -5.44
N LYS A 107 -12.02 3.50 -5.93
CA LYS A 107 -11.63 3.10 -7.30
C LYS A 107 -12.68 3.41 -8.37
N SER A 108 -13.89 3.86 -8.02
CA SER A 108 -14.99 4.02 -8.99
C SER A 108 -14.66 5.01 -10.13
N ASN A 109 -13.75 5.95 -9.88
CA ASN A 109 -13.28 6.92 -10.88
C ASN A 109 -12.05 6.45 -11.69
N VAL A 110 -11.57 5.23 -11.46
CA VAL A 110 -10.43 4.66 -12.19
C VAL A 110 -10.96 3.83 -13.35
N LEU A 111 -10.66 4.27 -14.57
CA LEU A 111 -11.09 3.58 -15.79
C LEU A 111 -10.74 2.08 -15.75
N GLY A 112 -11.75 1.24 -15.92
CA GLY A 112 -11.66 -0.22 -15.87
C GLY A 112 -11.69 -0.81 -14.46
N MET A 113 -12.05 -0.02 -13.44
CA MET A 113 -12.20 -0.45 -12.05
C MET A 113 -13.51 0.01 -11.39
N GLU A 114 -14.47 0.48 -12.18
CA GLU A 114 -15.69 1.17 -11.73
C GLU A 114 -16.56 0.32 -10.80
N ASN A 115 -16.63 -0.98 -11.07
CA ASN A 115 -17.47 -1.94 -10.34
C ASN A 115 -16.69 -2.87 -9.39
N MET A 116 -15.42 -2.55 -9.13
CA MET A 116 -14.55 -3.42 -8.34
C MET A 116 -14.76 -3.20 -6.85
N LYS A 117 -14.82 -4.31 -6.11
CA LYS A 117 -15.01 -4.34 -4.67
C LYS A 117 -13.66 -4.32 -3.96
N GLY A 118 -13.44 -3.26 -3.18
CA GLY A 118 -12.24 -3.08 -2.38
C GLY A 118 -12.38 -3.56 -0.94
N ARG A 119 -11.27 -3.97 -0.34
CA ARG A 119 -11.14 -4.14 1.12
C ARG A 119 -9.91 -3.41 1.65
N TYR A 120 -10.08 -2.75 2.80
CA TYR A 120 -8.98 -2.21 3.58
C TYR A 120 -8.89 -3.03 4.87
N VAL A 121 -7.71 -3.58 5.15
CA VAL A 121 -7.46 -4.45 6.31
C VAL A 121 -6.22 -3.98 7.06
N THR A 122 -6.21 -4.27 8.35
CA THR A 122 -5.26 -3.72 9.32
C THR A 122 -4.70 -4.75 10.29
N THR A 123 -5.31 -5.93 10.35
CA THR A 123 -4.86 -7.05 11.19
C THR A 123 -4.71 -8.32 10.37
N LYS A 124 -4.04 -9.32 10.96
CA LYS A 124 -3.95 -10.66 10.40
C LYS A 124 -5.32 -11.29 10.18
N ASP A 125 -6.18 -11.27 11.19
CA ASP A 125 -7.51 -11.91 11.12
C ASP A 125 -8.37 -11.28 10.02
N GLU A 126 -8.39 -9.94 9.94
CA GLU A 126 -9.11 -9.24 8.87
C GLU A 126 -8.61 -9.65 7.47
N LEU A 127 -7.31 -9.91 7.30
CA LEU A 127 -6.75 -10.39 6.04
C LEU A 127 -7.16 -11.85 5.77
N LEU A 128 -7.01 -12.74 6.75
CA LEU A 128 -7.26 -14.17 6.56
C LEU A 128 -8.75 -14.49 6.35
N GLU A 129 -9.64 -13.71 6.96
CA GLU A 129 -11.09 -13.86 6.89
C GLU A 129 -11.74 -13.12 5.71
N LEU A 130 -10.95 -12.51 4.82
CA LEU A 130 -11.49 -11.85 3.63
C LEU A 130 -12.35 -12.81 2.79
N ASP A 131 -13.50 -12.30 2.34
CA ASP A 131 -14.24 -12.92 1.24
C ASP A 131 -13.44 -12.72 -0.05
N TYR A 132 -12.53 -13.65 -0.30
CA TYR A 132 -11.67 -13.63 -1.46
C TYR A 132 -12.43 -13.75 -2.75
N GLU A 133 -13.64 -14.31 -2.79
CA GLU A 133 -14.44 -14.42 -4.02
C GLU A 133 -14.97 -13.04 -4.43
N ASN A 134 -15.46 -12.26 -3.45
CA ASN A 134 -16.03 -10.93 -3.69
C ASN A 134 -15.05 -9.76 -3.50
N THR A 135 -13.76 -10.02 -3.34
CA THR A 135 -12.73 -8.97 -3.23
C THR A 135 -11.91 -8.86 -4.51
N ASP A 136 -11.93 -7.68 -5.14
CA ASP A 136 -11.22 -7.39 -6.39
C ASP A 136 -9.89 -6.68 -6.17
N TYR A 137 -9.77 -5.96 -5.05
CA TYR A 137 -8.53 -5.35 -4.62
C TYR A 137 -8.47 -5.19 -3.09
N VAL A 138 -7.26 -5.23 -2.55
CA VAL A 138 -6.99 -5.10 -1.11
C VAL A 138 -5.83 -4.15 -0.84
N LEU A 139 -6.02 -3.29 0.17
CA LEU A 139 -4.96 -2.54 0.84
C LEU A 139 -4.84 -3.06 2.27
N GLY A 140 -3.71 -3.65 2.60
CA GLY A 140 -3.39 -4.14 3.94
C GLY A 140 -2.24 -3.35 4.53
N LEU A 141 -2.50 -2.61 5.60
CA LEU A 141 -1.51 -1.78 6.29
C LEU A 141 -1.41 -2.21 7.76
N PHE A 142 -0.56 -3.18 8.07
CA PHE A 142 -0.56 -3.92 9.34
C PHE A 142 0.24 -3.25 10.47
N SER A 143 0.99 -2.20 10.16
CA SER A 143 1.76 -1.42 11.14
C SER A 143 1.76 0.07 10.78
N GLU A 144 1.96 0.92 11.78
CA GLU A 144 2.14 2.36 11.61
C GLU A 144 3.43 2.70 10.85
N SER A 145 4.50 1.93 11.06
CA SER A 145 5.79 2.03 10.35
C SER A 145 6.12 0.69 9.66
N HIS A 146 7.35 0.20 9.73
CA HIS A 146 7.68 -1.18 9.31
C HIS A 146 6.84 -2.19 10.10
N MET A 147 6.60 -3.36 9.52
CA MET A 147 6.07 -4.49 10.29
C MET A 147 7.12 -4.93 11.32
N GLU A 148 6.66 -5.53 12.41
CA GLU A 148 7.55 -6.02 13.46
C GLU A 148 8.40 -7.17 12.93
N TYR A 149 9.64 -7.27 13.39
CA TYR A 149 10.43 -8.48 13.16
C TYR A 149 9.72 -9.65 13.85
N VAL A 150 9.74 -10.82 13.22
CA VAL A 150 9.12 -12.05 13.77
C VAL A 150 9.60 -12.34 15.21
N SER A 151 10.85 -12.04 15.52
CA SER A 151 11.42 -12.24 16.87
C SER A 151 10.97 -11.22 17.91
N ALA A 152 10.42 -10.09 17.49
CA ALA A 152 10.01 -8.98 18.33
C ALA A 152 8.48 -8.85 18.43
N GLU A 153 7.73 -9.66 17.69
CA GLU A 153 6.28 -9.62 17.63
C GLU A 153 5.68 -9.95 19.01
N LYS A 154 5.05 -8.95 19.62
CA LYS A 154 4.50 -9.09 20.99
C LYS A 154 3.18 -9.85 21.02
N ASP A 155 2.46 -9.82 19.91
CA ASP A 155 1.20 -10.52 19.70
C ASP A 155 1.25 -11.16 18.30
N SER A 156 1.55 -12.45 18.25
CA SER A 156 1.74 -13.23 17.02
C SER A 156 0.49 -13.32 16.12
N ASN A 157 -0.64 -12.77 16.59
CA ASN A 157 -1.88 -12.70 15.83
C ASN A 157 -2.17 -11.28 15.32
N SER A 158 -1.35 -10.28 15.63
CA SER A 158 -1.62 -8.91 15.21
C SER A 158 -1.23 -8.64 13.75
N GLN A 159 -0.11 -9.23 13.29
CA GLN A 159 0.42 -9.01 11.95
C GLN A 159 0.50 -10.33 11.16
N PRO A 160 0.11 -10.35 9.87
CA PRO A 160 0.28 -11.53 9.04
C PRO A 160 1.76 -11.73 8.70
N SER A 161 2.19 -12.97 8.63
CA SER A 161 3.49 -13.35 8.07
C SER A 161 3.58 -13.01 6.58
N ILE A 162 4.80 -12.92 6.05
CA ILE A 162 5.03 -12.70 4.63
C ILE A 162 4.40 -13.80 3.76
N SER A 163 4.38 -15.05 4.24
CA SER A 163 3.74 -16.17 3.56
C SER A 163 2.23 -15.98 3.50
N GLU A 164 1.58 -15.63 4.61
CA GLU A 164 0.14 -15.35 4.67
C GLU A 164 -0.24 -14.17 3.75
N MET A 165 0.52 -13.07 3.78
CA MET A 165 0.32 -11.96 2.86
C MET A 165 0.49 -12.36 1.39
N THR A 166 1.47 -13.20 1.08
CA THR A 166 1.72 -13.69 -0.28
C THR A 166 0.57 -14.58 -0.76
N GLU A 167 0.10 -15.51 0.06
CA GLU A 167 -1.04 -16.36 -0.26
C GLU A 167 -2.32 -15.54 -0.51
N SER A 168 -2.61 -14.58 0.36
CA SER A 168 -3.72 -13.63 0.18
C SER A 168 -3.60 -12.83 -1.11
N ALA A 169 -2.38 -12.37 -1.45
CA ALA A 169 -2.13 -11.65 -2.69
C ALA A 169 -2.43 -12.53 -3.92
N LEU A 170 -1.99 -13.79 -3.89
CA LEU A 170 -2.23 -14.74 -4.97
C LEU A 170 -3.72 -15.02 -5.17
N LYS A 171 -4.51 -15.21 -4.10
CA LYS A 171 -5.97 -15.41 -4.16
C LYS A 171 -6.70 -14.30 -4.91
N ILE A 172 -6.22 -13.06 -4.84
CA ILE A 172 -6.80 -11.92 -5.56
C ILE A 172 -6.24 -11.82 -6.98
N LEU A 173 -4.92 -11.93 -7.14
CA LEU A 173 -4.24 -11.67 -8.41
C LEU A 173 -4.49 -12.76 -9.47
N GLN A 174 -4.62 -14.02 -9.06
CA GLN A 174 -4.81 -15.17 -9.95
C GLN A 174 -6.17 -15.17 -10.65
N LYS A 175 -7.14 -14.39 -10.18
CA LYS A 175 -8.45 -14.26 -10.82
C LYS A 175 -8.39 -13.66 -12.23
N ASN A 176 -7.31 -12.94 -12.55
CA ASN A 176 -7.17 -12.35 -13.87
C ASN A 176 -6.57 -13.39 -14.85
N PRO A 177 -7.33 -13.82 -15.88
CA PRO A 177 -6.86 -14.82 -16.85
C PRO A 177 -5.67 -14.34 -17.69
N GLU A 178 -5.47 -13.02 -17.83
CA GLU A 178 -4.29 -12.46 -18.48
C GLU A 178 -3.02 -12.64 -17.63
N GLY A 179 -3.16 -13.09 -16.38
CA GLY A 179 -2.08 -13.29 -15.42
C GLY A 179 -1.79 -12.06 -14.57
N PHE A 180 -0.69 -12.10 -13.84
CA PHE A 180 -0.34 -11.07 -12.87
C PHE A 180 1.18 -10.83 -12.74
N PHE A 181 1.52 -9.71 -12.13
CA PHE A 181 2.84 -9.42 -11.57
C PHE A 181 2.71 -9.21 -10.06
N LEU A 182 3.53 -9.92 -9.29
CA LEU A 182 3.63 -9.79 -7.85
C LEU A 182 5.09 -9.59 -7.46
N MET A 183 5.38 -8.58 -6.66
CA MET A 183 6.66 -8.42 -5.98
C MET A 183 6.48 -8.80 -4.50
N VAL A 184 7.42 -9.56 -3.95
CA VAL A 184 7.45 -9.93 -2.53
C VAL A 184 8.83 -9.56 -1.98
N GLU A 185 8.87 -8.70 -0.96
CA GLU A 185 10.07 -8.25 -0.26
C GLU A 185 10.04 -8.74 1.20
N GLY A 186 11.10 -9.44 1.63
CA GLY A 186 11.27 -9.97 2.99
C GLY A 186 12.30 -9.19 3.79
#